data_AF-A0A127B769-F1
#
_entry.id   AF-A0A127B769-F1
#
_cell.length_a   1.000
_cell.length_b   1.000
_cell.length_c   1.000
_cell.angle_alpha   90.00
_cell.angle_beta   90.00
_cell.angle_gamma   90.00
#
_symmetry.space_group_name_H-M   'P 1'
#
loop_
_entity.id
_entity.type
_entity.pdbx_description
1 polymer ?
#
loop_
_entity_poly.entity_id
_entity_poly.type
_entity_poly.pdbx_seq_one_letter_code
_entity_poly.pdbx_strand_id
1 'polypeptide(L)'
;MDWFRVHNILTFYLPVLIFVSLVYGFITKNSKMLIYSLGYLVAYFSIRLEIHHYQNKLSLHGDRRFVRALIVLDLFAVGFLLPMVLSYTNRANFIRNIILYLGVGVLIYAMAWKLIEKLTERRLLIISLGLSLVIGMTTGGILEPLIFALLALWTYLVVKHNLVPYAEKNNG
;
A
#
# COMPACT_ATOMS: atom_id res chain seq x y z
N MET A 1 6.59 -11.33 19.81
CA MET A 1 6.10 -9.94 19.80
C MET A 1 4.63 -9.98 19.47
N ASP A 2 3.79 -9.26 20.21
CA ASP A 2 2.34 -9.31 20.00
C ASP A 2 1.99 -8.62 18.67
N TRP A 3 1.66 -9.41 17.65
CA TRP A 3 1.33 -8.91 16.31
C TRP A 3 0.15 -7.94 16.32
N PHE A 4 -0.74 -8.04 17.31
CA PHE A 4 -1.85 -7.10 17.51
C PHE A 4 -1.37 -5.72 17.89
N ARG A 5 -0.40 -5.65 18.80
CA ARG A 5 0.21 -4.39 19.21
C ARG A 5 0.90 -3.70 18.05
N VAL A 6 1.60 -4.44 17.20
CA VAL A 6 2.27 -3.91 16.00
C VAL A 6 1.23 -3.38 15.00
N HIS A 7 0.17 -4.14 14.70
CA HIS A 7 -0.88 -3.68 13.81
C HIS A 7 -1.54 -2.40 14.31
N ASN A 8 -1.93 -2.33 15.59
CA ASN A 8 -2.58 -1.14 16.16
C ASN A 8 -1.68 0.10 16.14
N ILE A 9 -0.39 -0.07 16.46
CA ILE A 9 0.59 1.01 16.34
C ILE A 9 0.66 1.49 14.89
N LEU A 10 0.77 0.58 13.92
CA LEU A 10 0.84 0.97 12.51
C LEU A 10 -0.46 1.65 12.04
N THR A 11 -1.63 1.12 12.38
CA THR A 11 -2.93 1.72 12.03
C THR A 11 -3.06 3.16 12.53
N PHE A 12 -2.49 3.49 13.69
CA PHE A 12 -2.57 4.85 14.23
C PHE A 12 -1.45 5.77 13.72
N TYR A 13 -0.22 5.29 13.73
CA TYR A 13 0.96 6.13 13.49
C TYR A 13 1.41 6.19 12.02
N LEU A 14 1.04 5.23 11.18
CA LEU A 14 1.40 5.24 9.76
C LEU A 14 0.86 6.47 9.00
N PRO A 15 -0.42 6.89 9.13
CA PRO A 15 -0.90 8.11 8.47
C PRO A 15 -0.17 9.37 8.98
N VAL A 16 0.19 9.40 10.27
CA VAL A 16 0.99 10.50 10.84
C VAL A 16 2.38 10.53 10.22
N LEU A 17 3.03 9.37 10.08
CA LEU A 17 4.35 9.27 9.47
C LEU A 17 4.33 9.66 7.99
N ILE A 18 3.31 9.24 7.23
CA ILE A 18 3.10 9.67 5.84
C ILE A 18 2.93 11.19 5.77
N PHE A 19 2.18 11.79 6.70
CA PHE A 19 2.00 13.24 6.75
C PHE A 19 3.29 14.00 7.07
N VAL A 20 4.09 13.51 8.03
CA VAL A 20 5.42 14.06 8.33
C VAL A 20 6.31 14.02 7.08
N SER A 21 6.26 12.92 6.33
CA SER A 21 7.00 12.77 5.07
C SER A 21 6.55 13.79 4.02
N LEU A 22 5.24 14.03 3.90
CA LEU A 22 4.68 15.02 3.00
C LEU A 22 5.15 16.44 3.36
N VAL A 23 5.10 16.82 4.65
CA VAL A 23 5.59 18.12 5.13
C VAL A 23 7.09 18.26 4.87
N TYR A 24 7.88 17.22 5.15
CA TYR A 24 9.32 17.24 4.91
C TYR A 24 9.66 17.33 3.41
N GLY A 25 8.95 16.60 2.55
CA GLY A 25 9.09 16.68 1.10
C GLY A 25 8.78 18.08 0.56
N PHE A 26 7.81 18.77 1.17
CA PHE A 26 7.48 20.15 0.82
C PHE A 26 8.59 21.12 1.21
N ILE A 27 9.10 21.02 2.45
CA ILE A 27 10.19 21.87 2.97
C ILE A 27 11.47 21.68 2.14
N THR A 28 11.79 20.43 1.78
CA THR A 28 12.98 20.09 1.00
C THR A 28 12.81 20.27 -0.51
N LYS A 29 11.61 20.66 -0.97
CA LYS A 29 11.26 20.79 -2.39
C LYS A 29 11.50 19.50 -3.20
N ASN A 30 11.43 18.34 -2.55
CA ASN A 30 11.62 17.05 -3.20
C ASN A 30 10.28 16.56 -3.78
N SER A 31 10.05 16.85 -5.06
CA SER A 31 8.81 16.49 -5.76
C SER A 31 8.53 15.00 -5.79
N LYS A 32 9.56 14.15 -5.89
CA LYS A 32 9.40 12.69 -5.90
C LYS A 32 8.90 12.20 -4.55
N MET A 33 9.49 12.72 -3.47
CA MET A 33 9.07 12.41 -2.11
C MET A 33 7.59 12.77 -1.87
N LEU A 34 7.16 13.94 -2.35
CA LEU A 34 5.75 14.35 -2.29
C LEU A 34 4.83 13.39 -3.05
N ILE A 35 5.22 12.98 -4.26
CA ILE A 35 4.46 12.03 -5.09
C ILE A 35 4.30 10.67 -4.37
N TYR A 36 5.38 10.15 -3.77
CA TYR A 36 5.33 8.90 -3.01
C TYR A 36 4.48 9.02 -1.75
N SER A 37 4.67 10.08 -0.95
CA SER A 37 3.87 10.34 0.24
C SER A 37 2.36 10.42 -0.09
N LEU A 38 1.98 11.08 -1.18
CA LEU A 38 0.59 11.11 -1.65
C LEU A 38 0.10 9.72 -2.04
N GLY A 39 0.90 8.96 -2.79
CA GLY A 39 0.55 7.58 -3.15
C GLY A 39 0.33 6.67 -1.94
N TYR A 40 1.18 6.78 -0.93
CA TYR A 40 1.04 6.02 0.32
C TYR A 40 -0.24 6.39 1.07
N LEU A 41 -0.58 7.68 1.09
CA LEU A 41 -1.80 8.15 1.72
C LEU A 41 -3.04 7.59 1.02
N VAL A 42 -3.08 7.66 -0.32
CA VAL A 42 -4.18 7.09 -1.11
C VAL A 42 -4.26 5.58 -0.90
N ALA A 43 -3.15 4.85 -1.01
CA ALA A 43 -3.13 3.40 -0.80
C ALA A 43 -3.60 3.01 0.61
N TYR A 44 -3.15 3.73 1.64
CA TYR A 44 -3.57 3.51 3.02
C TYR A 44 -5.09 3.68 3.18
N PHE A 45 -5.65 4.76 2.64
CA PHE A 45 -7.09 5.01 2.71
C PHE A 45 -7.90 4.02 1.87
N SER A 46 -7.46 3.66 0.68
CA SER A 46 -8.10 2.63 -0.16
C SER A 46 -8.16 1.30 0.58
N ILE A 47 -7.03 0.81 1.11
CA ILE A 47 -7.00 -0.45 1.86
C ILE A 47 -7.93 -0.38 3.08
N ARG A 48 -7.97 0.76 3.79
CA ARG A 48 -8.87 0.95 4.93
C ARG A 48 -10.35 0.92 4.51
N LEU A 49 -10.67 1.49 3.34
CA LEU A 49 -12.01 1.47 2.75
C LEU A 49 -12.41 0.05 2.36
N GLU A 50 -11.52 -0.72 1.73
CA GLU A 50 -11.73 -2.13 1.37
C GLU A 50 -12.06 -3.00 2.60
N ILE A 51 -11.31 -2.80 3.69
CA ILE A 51 -11.58 -3.46 4.98
C ILE A 51 -12.94 -3.03 5.54
N HIS A 52 -13.27 -1.75 5.49
CA HIS A 52 -14.54 -1.23 5.98
C HIS A 52 -15.73 -1.80 5.20
N HIS A 53 -15.64 -1.87 3.86
CA HIS A 53 -16.66 -2.49 3.02
C HIS A 53 -16.82 -3.99 3.28
N TYR A 54 -15.71 -4.70 3.53
CA TYR A 54 -15.73 -6.12 3.90
C TYR A 54 -16.50 -6.36 5.20
N GLN A 55 -16.20 -5.56 6.23
CA GLN A 55 -16.84 -5.67 7.55
C GLN A 55 -18.35 -5.43 7.48
N ASN A 56 -18.77 -4.47 6.65
CA ASN A 56 -20.18 -4.15 6.43
C ASN A 56 -20.86 -5.02 5.35
N LYS A 57 -20.15 -6.00 4.78
CA LYS A 57 -20.63 -6.89 3.70
C LYS A 57 -21.26 -6.13 2.53
N LEU A 58 -20.67 -4.99 2.16
CA LEU A 58 -21.19 -4.15 1.08
C LEU A 58 -20.88 -4.76 -0.29
N SER A 59 -21.91 -5.26 -0.99
CA SER A 59 -21.82 -5.76 -2.37
C SER A 59 -20.78 -6.88 -2.54
N LEU A 60 -19.98 -6.85 -3.62
CA LEU A 60 -18.92 -7.82 -3.93
C LEU A 60 -17.83 -7.94 -2.84
N HIS A 61 -17.77 -7.00 -1.89
CA HIS A 61 -16.82 -7.03 -0.78
C HIS A 61 -17.20 -8.04 0.31
N GLY A 62 -18.28 -8.82 0.15
CA GLY A 62 -18.53 -9.97 1.02
C GLY A 62 -17.52 -11.13 0.83
N ASP A 63 -16.83 -11.17 -0.31
CA ASP A 63 -15.84 -12.20 -0.62
C ASP A 63 -14.43 -11.82 -0.09
N ARG A 64 -13.94 -12.63 0.85
CA ARG A 64 -12.60 -12.46 1.44
C ARG A 64 -11.47 -12.58 0.43
N ARG A 65 -11.61 -13.44 -0.59
CA ARG A 65 -10.62 -13.61 -1.65
C ARG A 65 -10.53 -12.34 -2.51
N PHE A 66 -11.68 -11.77 -2.84
CA PHE A 66 -11.79 -10.53 -3.61
C PHE A 66 -11.17 -9.35 -2.89
N VAL A 67 -11.56 -9.11 -1.63
CA VAL A 67 -11.02 -8.00 -0.84
C VAL A 67 -9.51 -8.14 -0.62
N ARG A 68 -9.00 -9.35 -0.37
CA ARG A 68 -7.55 -9.58 -0.27
C ARG A 68 -6.83 -9.24 -1.58
N ALA A 69 -7.39 -9.56 -2.74
CA ALA A 69 -6.80 -9.20 -4.02
C ALA A 69 -6.78 -7.68 -4.25
N LEU A 70 -7.86 -6.98 -3.87
CA LEU A 70 -7.92 -5.52 -3.93
C LEU A 70 -6.90 -4.86 -3.01
N ILE A 71 -6.76 -5.33 -1.78
CA ILE A 71 -5.78 -4.79 -0.82
C ILE A 71 -4.34 -4.95 -1.34
N VAL A 72 -4.03 -6.09 -1.98
CA VAL A 72 -2.74 -6.32 -2.63
C VAL A 72 -2.56 -5.39 -3.83
N LEU A 73 -3.62 -5.19 -4.62
CA LEU A 73 -3.62 -4.26 -5.74
C LEU A 73 -3.36 -2.83 -5.26
N ASP A 74 -4.03 -2.36 -4.21
CA ASP A 74 -3.85 -1.03 -3.66
C ASP A 74 -2.42 -0.81 -3.18
N LEU A 75 -1.82 -1.78 -2.48
CA LEU A 75 -0.44 -1.66 -2.04
C LEU A 75 0.54 -1.50 -3.21
N PHE A 76 0.41 -2.33 -4.25
CA PHE A 76 1.40 -2.38 -5.34
C PHE A 76 1.10 -1.41 -6.48
N ALA A 77 -0.15 -1.31 -6.92
CA ALA A 77 -0.53 -0.40 -8.01
C ALA A 77 -0.60 1.04 -7.50
N VAL A 78 -1.31 1.30 -6.39
CA VAL A 78 -1.51 2.67 -5.88
C VAL A 78 -0.34 3.11 -5.01
N GLY A 79 0.14 2.24 -4.11
CA GLY A 79 1.20 2.57 -3.17
C GLY A 79 2.60 2.60 -3.77
N PHE A 80 2.85 1.92 -4.89
CA PHE A 80 4.18 1.86 -5.51
C PHE A 80 4.17 2.31 -6.97
N LEU A 81 3.43 1.61 -7.84
CA LEU A 81 3.53 1.79 -9.29
C LEU A 81 3.08 3.19 -9.73
N LEU A 82 1.95 3.69 -9.21
CA LEU A 82 1.43 5.00 -9.55
C LEU A 82 2.44 6.11 -9.19
N PRO A 83 2.95 6.19 -7.95
CA PRO A 83 4.02 7.13 -7.59
C PRO A 83 5.27 6.99 -8.44
N MET A 84 5.69 5.76 -8.72
CA MET A 84 6.86 5.52 -9.55
C MET A 84 6.68 6.10 -10.94
N VAL A 85 5.57 5.77 -11.60
CA VAL A 85 5.23 6.28 -12.94
C VAL A 85 5.17 7.80 -12.92
N LEU A 86 4.45 8.40 -11.96
CA LEU A 86 4.32 9.86 -11.85
C LEU A 86 5.66 10.55 -11.59
N SER A 87 6.55 9.94 -10.80
CA SER A 87 7.89 10.47 -10.50
C SER A 87 8.82 10.58 -11.73
N TYR A 88 8.55 9.80 -12.78
CA TYR A 88 9.28 9.84 -14.05
C TYR A 88 8.46 10.44 -15.19
N THR A 89 7.29 11.01 -14.89
CA THR A 89 6.40 11.56 -15.90
C THR A 89 6.64 13.05 -16.13
N ASN A 90 6.82 13.40 -17.40
CA ASN A 90 6.82 14.79 -17.88
C ASN A 90 5.62 15.00 -18.83
N ARG A 91 5.27 16.27 -19.12
CA ARG A 91 4.10 16.61 -19.97
C ARG A 91 4.04 15.84 -21.29
N ALA A 92 5.19 15.64 -21.95
CA ALA A 92 5.28 14.94 -23.23
C ALA A 92 4.95 13.44 -23.15
N ASN A 93 5.22 12.80 -22.01
CA ASN A 93 5.09 11.35 -21.84
C ASN A 93 3.92 10.95 -20.92
N PHE A 94 3.12 11.91 -20.47
CA PHE A 94 2.05 11.70 -19.49
C PHE A 94 1.07 10.62 -19.92
N ILE A 95 0.49 10.75 -21.12
CA ILE A 95 -0.52 9.80 -21.63
C ILE A 95 0.08 8.39 -21.75
N ARG A 96 1.27 8.27 -22.33
CA ARG A 96 1.98 6.99 -22.46
C ARG A 96 2.22 6.32 -21.11
N ASN A 97 2.65 7.09 -20.12
CA ASN A 97 2.95 6.60 -18.79
C ASN A 97 1.68 6.16 -18.03
N ILE A 98 0.58 6.87 -18.20
CA ILE A 98 -0.74 6.47 -17.66
C ILE A 98 -1.24 5.18 -18.32
N ILE A 99 -1.08 5.01 -19.63
CA ILE A 99 -1.45 3.76 -20.32
C ILE A 99 -0.60 2.59 -19.80
N LEU A 100 0.71 2.80 -19.60
CA LEU A 100 1.58 1.78 -19.00
C LEU A 100 1.14 1.42 -17.58
N TYR A 101 0.79 2.43 -16.76
CA TYR A 101 0.24 2.21 -15.42
C TYR A 101 -1.03 1.34 -15.47
N LEU A 102 -1.98 1.65 -16.35
CA LEU A 102 -3.22 0.87 -16.49
C LEU A 102 -2.93 -0.57 -16.93
N GLY A 103 -2.07 -0.75 -17.94
CA GLY A 103 -1.70 -2.08 -18.43
C GLY A 103 -1.01 -2.94 -17.37
N VAL A 104 -0.04 -2.38 -16.65
CA VAL A 104 0.67 -3.09 -15.58
C VAL A 104 -0.25 -3.31 -14.36
N GLY A 105 -1.13 -2.36 -14.04
CA GLY A 105 -2.12 -2.50 -12.96
C GLY A 105 -3.06 -3.69 -13.18
N VAL A 106 -3.55 -3.88 -14.41
CA VAL A 106 -4.36 -5.06 -14.77
C VAL A 106 -3.56 -6.37 -14.59
N LEU A 107 -2.28 -6.38 -14.97
CA LEU A 107 -1.42 -7.54 -14.76
C LEU A 107 -1.21 -7.84 -13.26
N ILE A 108 -1.00 -6.81 -12.43
CA ILE A 108 -0.90 -6.95 -10.97
C ILE A 108 -2.20 -7.54 -10.41
N TYR A 109 -3.37 -7.04 -10.83
CA TYR A 109 -4.66 -7.57 -10.39
C TYR A 109 -4.83 -9.04 -10.79
N ALA A 110 -4.58 -9.39 -12.05
CA ALA A 110 -4.72 -10.75 -12.55
C ALA A 110 -3.78 -11.73 -11.82
N MET A 111 -2.54 -11.30 -11.54
CA MET A 111 -1.58 -12.07 -10.75
C MET A 111 -2.04 -12.19 -9.30
N ALA A 112 -2.46 -11.09 -8.67
CA ALA A 112 -2.97 -11.09 -7.30
C ALA A 112 -4.14 -12.06 -7.17
N TRP A 113 -5.14 -12.01 -8.06
CA TRP A 113 -6.30 -12.90 -8.05
C TRP A 113 -5.93 -14.40 -8.15
N LYS A 114 -5.03 -14.74 -9.09
CA LYS A 114 -4.57 -16.13 -9.30
C LYS A 114 -3.68 -16.63 -8.17
N LEU A 115 -2.86 -15.74 -7.62
CA LEU A 115 -1.87 -16.09 -6.62
C LEU A 115 -2.36 -15.85 -5.20
N ILE A 116 -3.51 -15.24 -4.93
CA ILE A 116 -3.94 -14.91 -3.55
C ILE A 116 -4.00 -16.14 -2.61
N GLU A 117 -4.24 -17.33 -3.18
CA GLU A 117 -4.25 -18.61 -2.46
C GLU A 117 -2.86 -19.27 -2.37
N LYS A 118 -1.92 -18.89 -3.26
CA LYS A 118 -0.56 -19.45 -3.38
C LYS A 118 0.55 -18.50 -2.92
N LEU A 119 0.25 -17.21 -2.80
CA LEU A 119 1.08 -16.16 -2.20
C LEU A 119 1.07 -16.44 -0.71
N THR A 120 1.98 -17.32 -0.29
CA THR A 120 2.40 -17.35 1.10
C THR A 120 2.71 -15.92 1.51
N GLU A 121 2.04 -15.44 2.55
CA GLU A 121 2.04 -14.04 2.99
C GLU A 121 3.48 -13.48 3.13
N ARG A 122 4.47 -14.33 3.41
CA ARG A 122 5.91 -14.01 3.40
C ARG A 122 6.45 -13.48 2.06
N ARG A 123 5.96 -13.99 0.92
CA ARG A 123 6.40 -13.55 -0.41
C ARG A 123 5.97 -12.11 -0.69
N LEU A 124 4.80 -11.69 -0.18
CA LEU A 124 4.34 -10.30 -0.28
C LEU A 124 5.35 -9.36 0.40
N LEU A 125 5.76 -9.68 1.63
CA LEU A 125 6.77 -8.90 2.34
C LEU A 125 8.12 -8.87 1.61
N ILE A 126 8.59 -10.00 1.06
CA ILE A 126 9.86 -10.05 0.32
C ILE A 126 9.82 -9.15 -0.92
N ILE A 127 8.73 -9.21 -1.69
CA ILE A 127 8.55 -8.36 -2.87
C ILE A 127 8.52 -6.89 -2.44
N SER A 128 7.76 -6.55 -1.40
CA SER A 128 7.67 -5.17 -0.90
C SER A 128 9.00 -4.62 -0.38
N LEU A 129 9.87 -5.46 0.20
CA LEU A 129 11.22 -5.07 0.59
C LEU A 129 12.09 -4.74 -0.64
N GLY A 130 12.00 -5.55 -1.70
CA GLY A 130 12.67 -5.26 -2.96
C GLY A 130 12.21 -3.93 -3.57
N LEU A 131 10.89 -3.68 -3.57
CA LEU A 131 10.33 -2.42 -4.06
C LEU A 131 10.70 -1.22 -3.19
N SER A 132 10.78 -1.40 -1.87
CA SER A 132 11.27 -0.38 -0.95
C SER A 132 12.68 0.09 -1.35
N LEU A 133 13.59 -0.82 -1.69
CA LEU A 133 14.93 -0.42 -2.17
C LEU A 133 14.86 0.43 -3.45
N VAL A 134 13.99 0.09 -4.40
CA VAL A 134 13.77 0.86 -5.62
C VAL A 134 13.29 2.28 -5.30
N ILE A 135 12.36 2.43 -4.34
CA ILE A 135 11.87 3.74 -3.87
C ILE A 135 13.02 4.56 -3.29
N GLY A 136 13.89 3.95 -2.49
CA GLY A 136 15.07 4.63 -1.92
C GLY A 136 15.99 5.19 -3.02
N MET A 137 16.24 4.41 -4.07
CA MET A 137 17.00 4.88 -5.24
C MET A 137 16.30 6.03 -5.98
N THR A 138 14.97 6.00 -6.09
CA THR A 138 14.20 7.04 -6.79
C THR A 138 14.13 8.35 -6.00
N THR A 139 13.91 8.28 -4.69
CA THR A 139 13.61 9.43 -3.82
C THR A 139 14.86 10.06 -3.19
N GLY A 140 15.98 9.33 -3.14
CA GLY A 140 17.25 9.81 -2.62
C GLY A 140 17.31 9.91 -1.10
N GLY A 141 16.39 9.25 -0.39
CA GLY A 141 16.33 9.26 1.08
C GLY A 141 15.80 7.94 1.64
N ILE A 142 16.04 7.71 2.93
CA ILE A 142 15.62 6.47 3.62
C ILE A 142 14.18 6.52 4.17
N LEU A 143 13.57 7.72 4.20
CA LEU A 143 12.25 7.89 4.81
C LEU A 143 11.14 7.21 4.00
N GLU A 144 11.03 7.52 2.71
CA GLU A 144 10.05 6.92 1.80
C GLU A 144 10.14 5.39 1.72
N PRO A 145 11.32 4.76 1.52
CA PRO A 145 11.41 3.31 1.50
C PRO A 145 11.00 2.68 2.84
N LEU A 146 11.31 3.34 3.97
CA LEU A 146 10.88 2.87 5.29
C LEU A 146 9.37 2.97 5.47
N ILE A 147 8.74 4.07 5.06
CA ILE A 147 7.29 4.24 5.09
C ILE A 147 6.61 3.16 4.24
N PHE A 148 7.09 2.92 3.03
CA PHE A 148 6.54 1.87 2.18
C PHE A 148 6.70 0.48 2.80
N ALA A 149 7.83 0.19 3.43
CA ALA A 149 8.05 -1.08 4.13
C ALA A 149 7.07 -1.24 5.32
N LEU A 150 6.82 -0.16 6.07
CA LEU A 150 5.84 -0.16 7.16
C LEU A 150 4.40 -0.31 6.65
N LEU A 151 4.06 0.34 5.53
CA LEU A 151 2.78 0.18 4.86
C LEU A 151 2.58 -1.27 4.39
N ALA A 152 3.59 -1.85 3.75
CA ALA A 152 3.56 -3.26 3.33
C ALA A 152 3.44 -4.22 4.52
N LEU A 153 4.13 -3.94 5.62
CA LEU A 153 4.00 -4.71 6.86
C LEU A 153 2.58 -4.61 7.44
N TRP A 154 2.01 -3.41 7.47
CA TRP A 154 0.65 -3.20 7.91
C TRP A 154 -0.36 -3.97 7.03
N THR A 155 -0.24 -3.85 5.70
CA THR A 155 -1.06 -4.59 4.72
C THR A 155 -0.92 -6.09 4.90
N TYR A 156 0.30 -6.59 5.13
CA TYR A 156 0.55 -7.99 5.42
C TYR A 156 -0.22 -8.46 6.66
N LEU A 157 -0.18 -7.69 7.75
CA LEU A 157 -0.90 -8.03 8.99
C LEU A 157 -2.41 -8.04 8.78
N VAL A 158 -2.94 -7.07 8.02
CA VAL A 158 -4.36 -7.01 7.62
C VAL A 158 -4.78 -8.27 6.87
N VAL A 159 -4.02 -8.66 5.85
CA VAL A 159 -4.33 -9.83 5.02
C VAL A 159 -4.22 -11.12 5.82
N LYS A 160 -3.15 -11.27 6.62
CA LYS A 160 -2.86 -12.46 7.43
C LYS A 160 -3.90 -12.72 8.50
N HIS A 161 -4.30 -11.68 9.21
CA HIS A 161 -5.22 -11.79 10.34
C HIS A 161 -6.70 -11.56 9.90
N ASN A 162 -7.08 -11.93 8.68
CA ASN A 162 -8.50 -12.03 8.27
C ASN A 162 -9.37 -10.76 8.35
N LEU A 163 -8.89 -9.57 8.02
CA LEU A 163 -9.72 -8.38 7.68
C LEU A 163 -10.75 -7.88 8.73
N VAL A 164 -10.87 -8.52 9.89
CA VAL A 164 -11.83 -8.20 10.96
C VAL A 164 -11.23 -7.17 11.91
N PRO A 165 -12.04 -6.27 12.52
CA PRO A 165 -11.51 -5.35 13.51
C PRO A 165 -11.18 -6.16 14.77
N TYR A 166 -9.89 -6.34 15.05
CA TYR A 166 -9.41 -6.96 16.30
C TYR A 166 -9.63 -6.08 17.54
N ALA A 167 -10.59 -5.16 17.50
CA ALA A 167 -11.07 -4.42 18.66
C ALA A 167 -11.96 -5.28 19.58
N GLU A 168 -12.49 -6.42 19.12
CA GLU A 168 -13.39 -7.27 19.91
C GLU A 168 -12.69 -8.12 20.99
N LYS A 169 -11.36 -8.23 21.01
CA LYS A 169 -10.66 -9.10 21.97
C LYS A 169 -10.24 -8.43 23.28
N ASN A 170 -10.78 -7.24 23.58
CA ASN A 170 -10.59 -6.54 24.86
C ASN A 170 -11.89 -6.24 25.61
N ASN A 171 -13.04 -6.72 25.14
CA ASN A 171 -14.25 -6.77 25.96
C ASN A 171 -14.36 -8.18 26.54
N GLY A 172 -13.54 -8.44 27.55
CA GLY A 172 -13.80 -9.50 28.52
C GLY A 172 -14.96 -9.12 29.44
#